data_AF-A0A8D4VN45-F1
#
_entry.id   AF-A0A8D4VN45-F1
#
_cell.length_a   1.000
_cell.length_b   1.000
_cell.length_c   1.000
_cell.angle_alpha   90.00
_cell.angle_beta   90.00
_cell.angle_gamma   90.00
#
_symmetry.space_group_name_H-M   'P 1'
#
loop_
_entity.id
_entity.type
_entity.pdbx_description
1 polymer ?
#
loop_
_entity_poly.entity_id
_entity_poly.type
_entity_poly.pdbx_seq_one_letter_code
_entity_poly.pdbx_strand_id
1 'polypeptide(L)'
;MLAELWAYFATPCRPALRRLGYLREAVAIAARHRRCRAAWQPHLRHTRDALLAATDRLERRRTALILGSGHLLDVPLAELAGRFDQVLLVDALHPAAARRQARRYGNVRLIEHDLTECADAVLALPKQAGETDLAELGQRSPQRFLDDAGIDFVASVNLLSQLPLAPSQWLLQHRPRLSDAAVNTFALALMQRHLDYLAAFPCSACLVADAEQVTHDRAGATLERTDLATHFRLDRLAYLSWWWEIAPPGELPHGAYARHRVIACRLQKNIAMSSLPRCSEGTPLEARQPPNPGSQRLAEPSGYISPAQAKANYQQATDSRDTPATRLEPPVGPSAAYGAPKKEMNG
;
A
#
# COMPACT_ATOMS: atom_id res chain seq x y z
N MET A 1 -6.54 -9.53 -17.91
CA MET A 1 -5.43 -9.29 -18.87
C MET A 1 -5.70 -8.17 -19.86
N LEU A 2 -6.63 -8.27 -20.83
CA LEU A 2 -6.81 -7.21 -21.86
C LEU A 2 -7.27 -5.86 -21.30
N ALA A 3 -8.29 -5.84 -20.42
CA ALA A 3 -8.77 -4.58 -19.81
C ALA A 3 -7.72 -3.93 -18.88
N GLU A 4 -6.84 -4.72 -18.27
CA GLU A 4 -5.72 -4.22 -17.46
C GLU A 4 -4.63 -3.61 -18.34
N LEU A 5 -4.32 -4.26 -19.46
CA LEU A 5 -3.38 -3.77 -20.46
C LEU A 5 -3.85 -2.43 -21.05
N TRP A 6 -5.13 -2.34 -21.43
CA TRP A 6 -5.74 -1.08 -21.87
C TRP A 6 -5.69 0.00 -20.79
N ALA A 7 -6.03 -0.33 -19.54
CA ALA A 7 -5.93 0.63 -18.44
C ALA A 7 -4.49 1.13 -18.23
N TYR A 8 -3.49 0.25 -18.36
CA TYR A 8 -2.07 0.59 -18.23
C TYR A 8 -1.57 1.54 -19.33
N PHE A 9 -2.02 1.35 -20.57
CA PHE A 9 -1.64 2.25 -21.68
C PHE A 9 -2.45 3.55 -21.68
N ALA A 10 -3.74 3.48 -21.37
CA ALA A 10 -4.65 4.62 -21.51
C ALA A 10 -4.65 5.58 -20.31
N THR A 11 -4.09 5.19 -19.16
CA THR A 11 -4.02 6.07 -17.98
C THR A 11 -2.77 6.96 -18.09
N PRO A 12 -2.94 8.31 -18.25
CA PRO A 12 -1.82 9.23 -18.16
C PRO A 12 -1.13 9.07 -16.81
N CYS A 13 0.18 9.03 -16.80
CA CYS A 13 0.96 8.86 -15.58
C CYS A 13 2.30 9.54 -15.76
N ARG A 14 2.69 10.37 -14.78
CA ARG A 14 4.00 11.04 -14.77
C ARG A 14 5.11 9.98 -14.92
N PRO A 15 6.17 10.23 -15.72
CA PRO A 15 7.21 9.25 -15.98
C PRO A 15 7.84 8.67 -14.71
N ALA A 16 8.06 9.50 -13.69
CA ALA A 16 8.61 9.07 -12.41
C ALA A 16 7.73 8.02 -11.72
N LEU A 17 6.43 8.32 -11.58
CA LEU A 17 5.44 7.42 -10.96
C LEU A 17 5.29 6.12 -11.75
N ARG A 18 5.34 6.19 -13.09
CA ARG A 18 5.33 5.00 -13.95
C ARG A 18 6.56 4.12 -13.71
N ARG A 19 7.76 4.71 -13.62
CA ARG A 19 9.02 3.99 -13.38
C ARG A 19 9.08 3.34 -12.00
N LEU A 20 8.53 3.99 -10.98
CA LEU A 20 8.43 3.43 -9.63
C LEU A 20 7.34 2.34 -9.50
N GLY A 21 6.45 2.23 -10.49
CA GLY A 21 5.43 1.17 -10.53
C GLY A 21 4.05 1.57 -9.99
N TYR A 22 3.81 2.84 -9.64
CA TYR A 22 2.50 3.31 -9.13
C TYR A 22 1.35 2.94 -10.06
N LEU A 23 1.55 3.05 -11.38
CA LEU A 23 0.51 2.69 -12.35
C LEU A 23 0.17 1.20 -12.33
N ARG A 24 1.18 0.34 -12.16
CA ARG A 24 0.97 -1.11 -12.03
C ARG A 24 0.11 -1.40 -10.79
N GLU A 25 0.42 -0.74 -9.68
CA GLU A 25 -0.36 -0.86 -8.43
C GLU A 25 -1.80 -0.44 -8.60
N ALA A 26 -2.03 0.70 -9.24
CA ALA A 26 -3.37 1.16 -9.52
C ALA A 26 -4.17 0.17 -10.38
N VAL A 27 -3.57 -0.38 -11.43
CA VAL A 27 -4.22 -1.39 -12.27
C VAL A 27 -4.50 -2.67 -11.47
N ALA A 28 -3.55 -3.11 -10.63
CA ALA A 28 -3.70 -4.28 -9.76
C ALA A 28 -4.85 -4.12 -8.76
N ILE A 29 -4.98 -2.95 -8.11
CA ILE A 29 -6.09 -2.64 -7.20
C ILE A 29 -7.43 -2.75 -7.92
N ALA A 30 -7.57 -2.15 -9.10
CA ALA A 30 -8.81 -2.26 -9.89
C ALA A 30 -9.13 -3.71 -10.28
N ALA A 31 -8.11 -4.48 -10.68
CA ALA A 31 -8.27 -5.88 -11.04
C ALA A 31 -8.74 -6.72 -9.85
N ARG A 32 -8.10 -6.56 -8.69
CA ARG A 32 -8.47 -7.26 -7.46
C ARG A 32 -9.87 -6.87 -7.00
N HIS A 33 -10.20 -5.58 -6.99
CA HIS A 33 -11.55 -5.12 -6.64
C HIS A 33 -12.62 -5.76 -7.54
N ARG A 34 -12.38 -5.91 -8.86
CA ARG A 34 -13.35 -6.58 -9.73
C ARG A 34 -13.62 -8.04 -9.31
N ARG A 35 -12.57 -8.80 -8.98
CA ARG A 35 -12.69 -10.19 -8.53
C ARG A 35 -13.29 -10.31 -7.13
N CYS A 36 -12.88 -9.43 -6.24
CA CYS A 36 -13.23 -9.45 -4.82
C CYS A 36 -14.40 -8.52 -4.48
N ARG A 37 -15.16 -8.04 -5.47
CA ARG A 37 -16.14 -6.95 -5.30
C ARG A 37 -17.11 -7.20 -4.15
N ALA A 38 -17.62 -8.42 -4.03
CA ALA A 38 -18.57 -8.81 -2.98
C ALA A 38 -17.91 -8.78 -1.59
N ALA A 39 -16.73 -9.41 -1.46
CA ALA A 39 -15.97 -9.45 -0.21
C ALA A 39 -15.51 -8.06 0.26
N TRP A 40 -15.27 -7.13 -0.66
CA TRP A 40 -14.86 -5.77 -0.33
C TRP A 40 -16.03 -4.85 0.06
N GLN A 41 -17.28 -5.17 -0.27
CA GLN A 41 -18.42 -4.27 0.00
C GLN A 41 -18.54 -3.83 1.46
N PRO A 42 -18.37 -4.70 2.49
CA PRO A 42 -18.41 -4.27 3.88
C PRO A 42 -17.34 -3.22 4.19
N HIS A 43 -16.10 -3.46 3.76
CA HIS A 43 -15.00 -2.52 3.94
C HIS A 43 -15.29 -1.17 3.26
N LEU A 44 -15.72 -1.17 1.99
CA LEU A 44 -16.03 0.07 1.27
C LEU A 44 -17.16 0.87 1.96
N ARG A 45 -18.16 0.19 2.54
CA ARG A 45 -19.22 0.87 3.30
C ARG A 45 -18.70 1.46 4.60
N HIS A 46 -17.98 0.67 5.41
CA HIS A 46 -17.43 1.17 6.67
C HIS A 46 -16.46 2.36 6.47
N THR A 47 -15.64 2.33 5.42
CA THR A 47 -14.78 3.47 5.07
C THR A 47 -15.61 4.73 4.74
N ARG A 48 -16.65 4.61 3.90
CA ARG A 48 -17.54 5.73 3.58
C ARG A 48 -18.22 6.27 4.83
N ASP A 49 -18.77 5.40 5.65
CA ASP A 49 -19.49 5.78 6.87
C ASP A 49 -18.55 6.49 7.87
N ALA A 50 -17.33 5.98 8.05
CA ALA A 50 -16.31 6.62 8.89
C ALA A 50 -15.95 8.02 8.40
N LEU A 51 -15.79 8.19 7.07
CA LEU A 51 -15.51 9.50 6.48
C LEU A 51 -16.68 10.48 6.70
N LEU A 52 -17.92 10.04 6.50
CA LEU A 52 -19.09 10.88 6.72
C LEU A 52 -19.24 11.27 8.19
N ALA A 53 -19.10 10.31 9.11
CA ALA A 53 -19.13 10.56 10.55
C ALA A 53 -18.05 11.55 11.00
N ALA A 54 -16.86 11.52 10.38
CA ALA A 54 -15.80 12.48 10.66
C ALA A 54 -16.16 13.92 10.25
N THR A 55 -17.08 14.10 9.30
CA THR A 55 -17.52 15.43 8.84
C THR A 55 -18.70 16.01 9.64
N ASP A 56 -19.40 15.21 10.43
CA ASP A 56 -20.66 15.64 11.07
C ASP A 56 -20.49 16.78 12.08
N ARG A 57 -19.31 16.87 12.73
CA ARG A 57 -19.01 17.88 13.77
C ARG A 57 -18.24 19.10 13.26
N LEU A 58 -18.11 19.26 11.95
CA LEU A 58 -17.40 20.40 11.37
C LEU A 58 -18.26 21.65 11.39
N GLU A 59 -17.73 22.73 11.99
CA GLU A 59 -18.36 24.05 12.02
C GLU A 59 -18.34 24.75 10.66
N ARG A 60 -17.26 24.52 9.89
CA ARG A 60 -17.05 25.07 8.55
C ARG A 60 -16.81 23.94 7.57
N ARG A 61 -17.30 24.12 6.34
CA ARG A 61 -17.25 23.10 5.29
C ARG A 61 -16.88 23.72 3.94
N ARG A 62 -15.83 24.53 3.90
CA ARG A 62 -15.34 25.14 2.66
C ARG A 62 -14.67 24.09 1.80
N THR A 63 -13.55 23.52 2.27
CA THR A 63 -12.79 22.54 1.48
C THR A 63 -12.58 21.23 2.24
N ALA A 64 -12.95 20.13 1.58
CA ALA A 64 -12.56 18.77 1.97
C ALA A 64 -11.37 18.29 1.12
N LEU A 65 -10.26 17.96 1.77
CA LEU A 65 -9.06 17.39 1.15
C LEU A 65 -9.03 15.87 1.39
N ILE A 66 -9.17 15.08 0.32
CA ILE A 66 -9.18 13.62 0.37
C ILE A 66 -7.90 13.07 -0.25
N LEU A 67 -7.03 12.52 0.58
CA LEU A 67 -5.73 11.96 0.23
C LEU A 67 -5.83 10.44 0.02
N GLY A 68 -5.31 9.94 -1.09
CA GLY A 68 -5.44 8.53 -1.48
C GLY A 68 -6.77 8.23 -2.18
N SER A 69 -7.28 9.19 -2.95
CA SER A 69 -8.60 9.10 -3.60
C SER A 69 -8.67 8.13 -4.78
N GLY A 70 -7.53 7.78 -5.40
CA GLY A 70 -7.32 6.82 -6.48
C GLY A 70 -8.52 6.46 -7.34
N HIS A 71 -9.07 5.26 -7.11
CA HIS A 71 -10.20 4.71 -7.88
C HIS A 71 -11.58 5.19 -7.43
N LEU A 72 -11.67 5.96 -6.34
CA LEU A 72 -12.92 6.41 -5.71
C LEU A 72 -13.87 5.25 -5.34
N LEU A 73 -13.30 4.13 -4.89
CA LEU A 73 -14.07 2.94 -4.51
C LEU A 73 -14.78 3.14 -3.17
N ASP A 74 -14.17 3.85 -2.23
CA ASP A 74 -14.55 3.98 -0.82
C ASP A 74 -14.71 5.45 -0.38
N VAL A 75 -14.55 6.40 -1.30
CA VAL A 75 -14.81 7.82 -1.06
C VAL A 75 -16.32 8.11 -1.31
N PRO A 76 -17.08 8.63 -0.32
CA PRO A 76 -18.49 8.98 -0.47
C PRO A 76 -18.64 10.30 -1.23
N LEU A 77 -18.34 10.26 -2.54
CA LEU A 77 -18.14 11.47 -3.33
C LEU A 77 -19.40 12.34 -3.44
N ALA A 78 -20.57 11.74 -3.61
CA ALA A 78 -21.82 12.49 -3.77
C ALA A 78 -22.14 13.28 -2.50
N GLU A 79 -21.97 12.62 -1.36
CA GLU A 79 -22.22 13.16 -0.03
C GLU A 79 -21.20 14.25 0.32
N LEU A 80 -19.92 14.04 0.01
CA LEU A 80 -18.89 15.07 0.21
C LEU A 80 -19.14 16.29 -0.69
N ALA A 81 -19.48 16.08 -1.97
CA ALA A 81 -19.79 17.17 -2.89
C ALA A 81 -21.04 17.96 -2.45
N GLY A 82 -22.01 17.32 -1.78
CA GLY A 82 -23.17 18.00 -1.20
C GLY A 82 -22.90 18.68 0.16
N ARG A 83 -21.81 18.32 0.86
CA ARG A 83 -21.47 18.85 2.18
C ARG A 83 -20.47 19.99 2.16
N PHE A 84 -19.67 20.14 1.10
CA PHE A 84 -18.56 21.10 1.03
C PHE A 84 -18.64 22.01 -0.19
N ASP A 85 -18.18 23.26 -0.06
CA ASP A 85 -18.05 24.20 -1.18
C ASP A 85 -17.07 23.69 -2.24
N GLN A 86 -16.05 22.96 -1.82
CA GLN A 86 -15.04 22.34 -2.66
C GLN A 86 -14.59 20.97 -2.11
N VAL A 87 -14.37 20.01 -3.00
CA VAL A 87 -13.75 18.72 -2.68
C VAL A 87 -12.50 18.54 -3.54
N LEU A 88 -11.36 18.42 -2.88
CA LEU A 88 -10.06 18.13 -3.51
C LEU A 88 -9.74 16.65 -3.34
N LEU A 89 -9.71 15.93 -4.46
CA LEU A 89 -9.37 14.52 -4.52
C LEU A 89 -7.91 14.39 -4.98
N VAL A 90 -7.04 13.98 -4.06
CA VAL A 90 -5.60 13.86 -4.30
C VAL A 90 -5.18 12.41 -4.36
N ASP A 91 -4.40 12.06 -5.38
CA ASP A 91 -3.76 10.76 -5.52
C ASP A 91 -2.54 10.88 -6.41
N ALA A 92 -1.64 9.89 -6.42
CA ALA A 92 -0.56 9.83 -7.39
C ALA A 92 -1.11 9.73 -8.83
N LEU A 93 -2.29 9.14 -9.00
CA LEU A 93 -2.92 8.94 -10.30
C LEU A 93 -4.44 8.73 -10.20
N HIS A 94 -5.19 9.29 -11.16
CA HIS A 94 -6.64 9.08 -11.26
C HIS A 94 -7.01 8.31 -12.52
N PRO A 95 -7.49 7.06 -12.41
CA PRO A 95 -7.97 6.27 -13.55
C PRO A 95 -9.17 6.93 -14.24
N ALA A 96 -9.40 6.57 -15.51
CA ALA A 96 -10.48 7.16 -16.31
C ALA A 96 -11.88 7.02 -15.67
N ALA A 97 -12.14 5.93 -14.93
CA ALA A 97 -13.39 5.74 -14.20
C ALA A 97 -13.58 6.79 -13.09
N ALA A 98 -12.56 7.00 -12.26
CA ALA A 98 -12.56 8.03 -11.22
C ALA A 98 -12.73 9.44 -11.82
N ARG A 99 -12.03 9.72 -12.93
CA ARG A 99 -12.18 10.97 -13.69
C ARG A 99 -13.61 11.21 -14.16
N ARG A 100 -14.27 10.19 -14.71
CA ARG A 100 -15.68 10.29 -15.13
C ARG A 100 -16.63 10.50 -13.95
N GLN A 101 -16.38 9.87 -12.81
CA GLN A 101 -17.20 10.03 -11.61
C GLN A 101 -17.08 11.45 -11.04
N ALA A 102 -15.86 11.98 -10.94
CA ALA A 102 -15.60 13.34 -10.44
C ALA A 102 -16.22 14.43 -11.32
N ARG A 103 -16.19 14.28 -12.65
CA ARG A 103 -16.78 15.23 -13.62
C ARG A 103 -18.28 15.48 -13.46
N ARG A 104 -18.99 14.65 -12.68
CA ARG A 104 -20.41 14.84 -12.38
C ARG A 104 -20.67 15.99 -11.42
N TYR A 105 -19.65 16.50 -10.76
CA TYR A 105 -19.75 17.50 -9.70
C TYR A 105 -18.89 18.72 -10.04
N GLY A 106 -19.51 19.91 -10.10
CA GLY A 106 -18.81 21.15 -10.47
C GLY A 106 -17.80 21.64 -9.42
N ASN A 107 -17.95 21.21 -8.16
CA ASN A 107 -17.10 21.57 -7.02
C ASN A 107 -16.02 20.52 -6.69
N VAL A 108 -15.89 19.45 -7.48
CA VAL A 108 -14.89 18.40 -7.26
C VAL A 108 -13.69 18.63 -8.18
N ARG A 109 -12.48 18.63 -7.62
CA ARG A 109 -11.22 18.75 -8.37
C ARG A 109 -10.33 17.55 -8.11
N LEU A 110 -9.76 17.01 -9.19
CA LEU A 110 -8.75 15.95 -9.14
C LEU A 110 -7.36 16.58 -9.19
N ILE A 111 -6.49 16.18 -8.27
CA ILE A 111 -5.12 16.64 -8.19
C ILE A 111 -4.20 15.43 -8.19
N GLU A 112 -3.39 15.30 -9.23
CA GLU A 112 -2.34 14.28 -9.27
C GLU A 112 -1.11 14.79 -8.49
N HIS A 113 -0.78 14.13 -7.38
CA HIS A 113 0.33 14.45 -6.50
C HIS A 113 0.92 13.21 -5.85
N ASP A 114 2.25 13.14 -5.77
CA ASP A 114 2.92 12.19 -4.91
C ASP A 114 2.85 12.68 -3.46
N LEU A 115 2.04 12.02 -2.63
CA LEU A 115 1.77 12.44 -1.25
C LEU A 115 2.98 12.29 -0.33
N THR A 116 3.97 11.48 -0.69
CA THR A 116 5.22 11.38 0.07
C THR A 116 6.22 12.47 -0.31
N GLU A 117 6.02 13.10 -1.48
CA GLU A 117 6.97 14.01 -2.15
C GLU A 117 8.38 13.39 -2.31
N CYS A 118 8.48 12.07 -2.40
CA CYS A 118 9.76 11.36 -2.46
C CYS A 118 10.03 10.69 -3.81
N ALA A 119 9.03 10.51 -4.67
CA ALA A 119 9.15 9.72 -5.91
C ALA A 119 10.30 10.17 -6.81
N ASP A 120 10.35 11.46 -7.14
CA ASP A 120 11.39 12.01 -8.02
C ASP A 120 12.78 11.86 -7.37
N ALA A 121 12.88 12.07 -6.06
CA ALA A 121 14.13 11.96 -5.31
C ALA A 121 14.62 10.51 -5.17
N VAL A 122 13.73 9.53 -4.98
CA VAL A 122 14.06 8.10 -5.01
C VAL A 122 14.68 7.71 -6.35
N LEU A 123 14.11 8.17 -7.47
CA LEU A 123 14.65 7.90 -8.79
C LEU A 123 15.99 8.58 -9.05
N ALA A 124 16.21 9.75 -8.45
CA ALA A 124 17.43 10.52 -8.56
C ALA A 124 18.58 10.03 -7.66
N LEU A 125 18.31 9.13 -6.69
CA LEU A 125 19.36 8.58 -5.83
C LEU A 125 20.49 7.97 -6.68
N PRO A 126 21.76 8.34 -6.46
CA PRO A 126 22.87 7.75 -7.20
C PRO A 126 22.95 6.22 -7.02
N LYS A 127 23.56 5.50 -7.96
CA LYS A 127 23.76 4.04 -7.83
C LYS A 127 24.65 3.68 -6.63
N GLN A 128 25.55 4.59 -6.27
CA GLN A 128 26.47 4.46 -5.15
C GLN A 128 25.87 4.91 -3.81
N ALA A 129 24.62 5.42 -3.80
CA ALA A 129 23.95 5.85 -2.58
C ALA A 129 23.93 4.73 -1.54
N GLY A 130 24.25 5.08 -0.30
CA GLY A 130 24.24 4.20 0.85
C GLY A 130 23.04 4.45 1.76
N GLU A 131 23.07 3.83 2.92
CA GLU A 131 21.98 3.91 3.91
C GLU A 131 21.80 5.34 4.45
N THR A 132 22.88 6.12 4.58
CA THR A 132 22.81 7.53 4.99
C THR A 132 22.04 8.40 4.00
N ASP A 133 22.26 8.24 2.70
CA ASP A 133 21.52 8.97 1.66
C ASP A 133 20.03 8.65 1.72
N LEU A 134 19.71 7.36 1.93
CA LEU A 134 18.33 6.91 2.07
C LEU A 134 17.68 7.44 3.35
N ALA A 135 18.43 7.48 4.46
CA ALA A 135 17.97 8.05 5.72
C ALA A 135 17.67 9.55 5.59
N GLU A 136 18.53 10.33 4.92
CA GLU A 136 18.30 11.75 4.64
C GLU A 136 17.04 11.95 3.78
N LEU A 137 16.87 11.14 2.74
CA LEU A 137 15.64 11.17 1.93
C LEU A 137 14.40 10.85 2.79
N GLY A 138 14.56 9.90 3.71
CA GLY A 138 13.57 9.52 4.72
C GLY A 138 13.20 10.63 5.69
N GLN A 139 14.03 11.67 5.86
CA GLN A 139 13.79 12.80 6.79
C GLN A 139 13.05 14.00 6.19
N ARG A 140 12.89 14.06 4.86
CA ARG A 140 12.13 15.15 4.21
C ARG A 140 10.69 15.14 4.74
N SER A 141 9.82 16.11 4.45
CA SER A 141 8.41 16.01 4.87
C SER A 141 7.52 16.62 3.82
N PRO A 142 6.40 15.98 3.44
CA PRO A 142 5.51 16.56 2.46
C PRO A 142 4.94 17.87 2.99
N GLN A 143 4.83 18.88 2.13
CA GLN A 143 4.38 20.23 2.54
C GLN A 143 3.11 20.68 1.84
N ARG A 144 2.77 20.10 0.68
CA ARG A 144 1.65 20.58 -0.13
C ARG A 144 0.36 20.67 0.68
N PHE A 145 -0.39 21.75 0.50
CA PHE A 145 -1.68 22.06 1.14
C PHE A 145 -1.63 22.52 2.61
N LEU A 146 -0.49 22.45 3.30
CA LEU A 146 -0.42 22.90 4.71
C LEU A 146 -0.62 24.42 4.87
N ASP A 147 -0.36 25.18 3.82
CA ASP A 147 -0.54 26.63 3.74
C ASP A 147 -1.97 27.05 3.38
N ASP A 148 -2.85 26.11 3.02
CA ASP A 148 -4.23 26.39 2.63
C ASP A 148 -5.15 26.44 3.87
N ALA A 149 -5.36 27.65 4.40
CA ALA A 149 -6.27 27.92 5.50
C ALA A 149 -7.77 27.74 5.14
N GLY A 150 -8.10 27.45 3.87
CA GLY A 150 -9.44 27.11 3.40
C GLY A 150 -9.83 25.65 3.67
N ILE A 151 -8.87 24.79 4.03
CA ILE A 151 -9.10 23.37 4.30
C ILE A 151 -9.70 23.16 5.68
N ASP A 152 -10.97 22.77 5.71
CA ASP A 152 -11.71 22.53 6.94
C ASP A 152 -11.78 21.04 7.32
N PHE A 153 -11.47 20.15 6.37
CA PHE A 153 -11.43 18.71 6.59
C PHE A 153 -10.34 18.03 5.77
N VAL A 154 -9.57 17.15 6.41
CA VAL A 154 -8.60 16.29 5.74
C VAL A 154 -8.94 14.83 6.01
N ALA A 155 -8.87 14.00 4.98
CA ALA A 155 -8.96 12.55 5.13
C ALA A 155 -7.81 11.86 4.41
N SER A 156 -7.17 10.89 5.06
CA SER A 156 -6.26 9.93 4.42
C SER A 156 -6.93 8.58 4.37
N VAL A 157 -7.20 8.07 3.18
CA VAL A 157 -8.12 6.93 2.98
C VAL A 157 -7.35 5.71 2.50
N ASN A 158 -7.24 4.69 3.36
CA ASN A 158 -6.63 3.39 3.07
C ASN A 158 -5.21 3.46 2.47
N LEU A 159 -4.46 4.51 2.80
CA LEU A 159 -3.24 4.89 2.08
C LEU A 159 -1.94 4.55 2.83
N LEU A 160 -1.96 4.60 4.17
CA LEU A 160 -0.74 4.61 5.00
C LEU A 160 0.24 3.48 4.65
N SER A 161 -0.23 2.23 4.71
CA SER A 161 0.56 1.03 4.40
C SER A 161 0.96 0.91 2.93
N GLN A 162 0.33 1.67 2.03
CA GLN A 162 0.59 1.66 0.59
C GLN A 162 1.71 2.62 0.18
N LEU A 163 1.89 3.72 0.92
CA LEU A 163 2.90 4.76 0.64
C LEU A 163 4.30 4.21 0.35
N PRO A 164 4.85 3.26 1.14
CA PRO A 164 6.21 2.78 0.90
C PRO A 164 6.32 1.73 -0.21
N LEU A 165 5.21 1.11 -0.67
CA LEU A 165 5.29 -0.11 -1.49
C LEU A 165 6.06 0.07 -2.80
N ALA A 166 5.67 1.06 -3.60
CA ALA A 166 6.30 1.35 -4.90
C ALA A 166 7.77 1.79 -4.76
N PRO A 167 8.11 2.82 -3.93
CA PRO A 167 9.49 3.24 -3.79
C PRO A 167 10.39 2.17 -3.17
N SER A 168 9.94 1.43 -2.14
CA SER A 168 10.74 0.36 -1.53
C SER A 168 10.99 -0.78 -2.50
N GLN A 169 9.98 -1.24 -3.25
CA GLN A 169 10.17 -2.28 -4.27
C GLN A 169 11.19 -1.84 -5.33
N TRP A 170 11.09 -0.59 -5.79
CA TRP A 170 12.04 -0.08 -6.77
C TRP A 170 13.46 0.00 -6.22
N LEU A 171 13.65 0.45 -4.98
CA LEU A 171 14.95 0.51 -4.31
C LEU A 171 15.59 -0.88 -4.20
N LEU A 172 14.86 -1.88 -3.70
CA LEU A 172 15.36 -3.26 -3.60
C LEU A 172 15.82 -3.81 -4.95
N GLN A 173 15.09 -3.49 -6.02
CA GLN A 173 15.43 -3.97 -7.37
C GLN A 173 16.60 -3.23 -8.02
N HIS A 174 16.79 -1.94 -7.72
CA HIS A 174 17.71 -1.08 -8.47
C HIS A 174 18.87 -0.51 -7.64
N ARG A 175 18.90 -0.76 -6.34
CA ARG A 175 19.95 -0.28 -5.41
C ARG A 175 20.45 -1.44 -4.54
N PRO A 176 21.20 -2.39 -5.13
CA PRO A 176 21.66 -3.60 -4.44
C PRO A 176 22.63 -3.36 -3.27
N ARG A 177 23.11 -2.12 -3.08
CA ARG A 177 23.94 -1.73 -1.93
C ARG A 177 23.11 -1.40 -0.68
N LEU A 178 21.81 -1.14 -0.84
CA LEU A 178 20.92 -0.88 0.28
C LEU A 178 20.46 -2.21 0.85
N SER A 179 20.63 -2.40 2.14
CA SER A 179 20.11 -3.56 2.84
C SER A 179 18.57 -3.52 2.92
N ASP A 180 17.94 -4.69 3.02
CA ASP A 180 16.50 -4.79 3.28
C ASP A 180 16.10 -4.02 4.54
N ALA A 181 16.96 -4.03 5.57
CA ALA A 181 16.76 -3.29 6.81
C ALA A 181 16.76 -1.77 6.61
N ALA A 182 17.63 -1.24 5.75
CA ALA A 182 17.64 0.19 5.41
C ALA A 182 16.37 0.58 4.64
N VAL A 183 15.96 -0.23 3.66
CA VAL A 183 14.73 0.02 2.90
C VAL A 183 13.48 -0.07 3.79
N ASN A 184 13.46 -0.97 4.77
CA ASN A 184 12.40 -1.03 5.78
C ASN A 184 12.36 0.21 6.67
N THR A 185 13.52 0.69 7.13
CA THR A 185 13.61 1.90 7.93
C THR A 185 13.06 3.10 7.16
N PHE A 186 13.39 3.19 5.87
CA PHE A 186 12.82 4.18 4.97
C PHE A 186 11.30 4.03 4.80
N ALA A 187 10.81 2.79 4.65
CA ALA A 187 9.37 2.52 4.53
C ALA A 187 8.58 2.98 5.76
N LEU A 188 9.09 2.69 6.96
CA LEU A 188 8.54 3.15 8.23
C LEU A 188 8.57 4.67 8.34
N ALA A 189 9.68 5.30 7.94
CA ALA A 189 9.82 6.75 7.95
C ALA A 189 8.80 7.45 7.04
N LEU A 190 8.51 6.90 5.85
CA LEU A 190 7.47 7.44 4.97
C LEU A 190 6.07 7.40 5.60
N MET A 191 5.74 6.30 6.29
CA MET A 191 4.47 6.18 7.01
C MET A 191 4.38 7.16 8.17
N GLN A 192 5.43 7.25 9.00
CA GLN A 192 5.47 8.19 10.13
C GLN A 192 5.31 9.65 9.66
N ARG A 193 6.04 10.04 8.61
CA ARG A 193 5.94 11.39 8.04
C ARG A 193 4.55 11.74 7.54
N HIS A 194 3.84 10.77 6.98
CA HIS A 194 2.47 10.99 6.55
C HIS A 194 1.55 11.24 7.76
N LEU A 195 1.74 10.52 8.86
CA LEU A 195 1.02 10.78 10.11
C LEU A 195 1.34 12.17 10.67
N ASP A 196 2.62 12.57 10.66
CA ASP A 196 3.07 13.89 11.10
C ASP A 196 2.48 15.00 10.20
N TYR A 197 2.46 14.78 8.89
CA TYR A 197 1.83 15.66 7.91
C TYR A 197 0.33 15.83 8.15
N LEU A 198 -0.41 14.75 8.41
CA LEU A 198 -1.82 14.81 8.78
C LEU A 198 -2.04 15.58 10.08
N ALA A 199 -1.17 15.41 11.07
CA ALA A 199 -1.25 16.12 12.34
C ALA A 199 -0.86 17.62 12.25
N ALA A 200 -0.13 18.01 11.20
CA ALA A 200 0.30 19.39 10.98
C ALA A 200 -0.84 20.31 10.48
N PHE A 201 -1.90 19.75 9.91
CA PHE A 201 -3.06 20.53 9.49
C PHE A 201 -3.73 21.25 10.68
N PRO A 202 -4.22 22.49 10.49
CA PRO A 202 -4.96 23.21 11.53
C PRO A 202 -6.30 22.56 11.91
N CYS A 203 -6.93 21.88 10.95
CA CYS A 203 -8.18 21.14 11.14
C CYS A 203 -7.92 19.69 11.58
N SER A 204 -8.97 19.00 12.03
CA SER A 204 -8.85 17.57 12.36
C SER A 204 -8.72 16.74 11.09
N ALA A 205 -7.77 15.81 11.08
CA ALA A 205 -7.64 14.83 10.01
C ALA A 205 -8.29 13.50 10.41
N CYS A 206 -9.04 12.89 9.47
CA CYS A 206 -9.51 11.52 9.56
C CYS A 206 -8.51 10.59 8.86
N LEU A 207 -8.02 9.57 9.57
CA LEU A 207 -7.21 8.52 8.98
C LEU A 207 -8.04 7.24 8.92
N VAL A 208 -8.15 6.62 7.76
CA VAL A 208 -8.56 5.21 7.61
C VAL A 208 -7.34 4.44 7.16
N ALA A 209 -6.91 3.45 7.94
CA ALA A 209 -5.68 2.71 7.69
C ALA A 209 -5.77 1.27 8.18
N ASP A 210 -4.94 0.40 7.59
CA ASP A 210 -4.67 -0.91 8.15
C ASP A 210 -4.04 -0.74 9.54
N ALA A 211 -4.70 -1.28 10.56
CA ALA A 211 -4.13 -1.49 11.89
C ALA A 211 -3.26 -2.74 11.92
N GLU A 212 -3.70 -3.78 11.21
CA GLU A 212 -3.03 -5.06 11.15
C GLU A 212 -3.27 -5.70 9.78
N GLN A 213 -2.24 -6.38 9.27
CA GLN A 213 -2.31 -7.18 8.05
C GLN A 213 -1.97 -8.62 8.41
N VAL A 214 -2.85 -9.57 8.07
CA VAL A 214 -2.63 -10.99 8.36
C VAL A 214 -2.87 -11.82 7.10
N THR A 215 -1.92 -12.70 6.80
CA THR A 215 -2.05 -13.73 5.76
C THR A 215 -2.14 -15.08 6.44
N HIS A 216 -3.09 -15.90 6.00
CA HIS A 216 -3.32 -17.26 6.47
C HIS A 216 -3.12 -18.27 5.35
N ASP A 217 -2.72 -19.48 5.71
CA ASP A 217 -2.77 -20.62 4.80
C ASP A 217 -4.21 -21.13 4.59
N ARG A 218 -4.38 -22.19 3.80
CA ARG A 218 -5.70 -22.81 3.55
C ARG A 218 -6.34 -23.36 4.82
N ALA A 219 -5.54 -23.81 5.81
CA ALA A 219 -6.02 -24.37 7.07
C ALA A 219 -6.34 -23.29 8.12
N GLY A 220 -6.04 -22.02 7.84
CA GLY A 220 -6.24 -20.89 8.73
C GLY A 220 -5.04 -20.56 9.62
N ALA A 221 -3.91 -21.26 9.48
CA ALA A 221 -2.70 -20.95 10.22
C ALA A 221 -2.10 -19.63 9.70
N THR A 222 -1.68 -18.76 10.62
CA THR A 222 -1.05 -17.48 10.27
C THR A 222 0.31 -17.72 9.62
N LEU A 223 0.47 -17.25 8.38
CA LEU A 223 1.73 -17.25 7.65
C LEU A 223 2.54 -15.99 7.94
N GLU A 224 1.88 -14.83 7.88
CA GLU A 224 2.51 -13.53 8.07
C GLU A 224 1.57 -12.60 8.84
N ARG A 225 2.14 -11.74 9.67
CA ARG A 225 1.42 -10.72 10.43
C ARG A 225 2.26 -9.44 10.54
N THR A 226 1.62 -8.32 10.23
CA THR A 226 2.18 -6.98 10.42
C THR A 226 1.25 -6.18 11.31
N ASP A 227 1.75 -5.73 12.46
CA ASP A 227 1.03 -4.86 13.39
C ASP A 227 1.48 -3.40 13.22
N LEU A 228 0.65 -2.60 12.55
CA LEU A 228 0.90 -1.17 12.30
C LEU A 228 0.34 -0.32 13.44
N ALA A 229 -0.76 -0.74 14.07
CA ALA A 229 -1.42 0.05 15.10
C ALA A 229 -0.60 0.15 16.39
N THR A 230 0.05 -0.94 16.82
CA THR A 230 0.97 -0.89 17.96
C THR A 230 2.21 -0.06 17.63
N HIS A 231 2.75 -0.23 16.42
CA HIS A 231 3.96 0.47 15.96
C HIS A 231 3.76 1.99 15.93
N PHE A 232 2.68 2.45 15.30
CA PHE A 232 2.35 3.88 15.15
C PHE A 232 1.43 4.42 16.26
N ARG A 233 1.18 3.62 17.32
CA ARG A 233 0.31 3.98 18.46
C ARG A 233 -1.12 4.38 18.07
N LEU A 234 -1.63 3.84 16.96
CA LEU A 234 -2.93 4.21 16.40
C LEU A 234 -4.12 3.65 17.20
N ASP A 235 -3.95 2.55 17.95
CA ASP A 235 -5.07 1.94 18.70
C ASP A 235 -5.69 2.91 19.72
N ARG A 236 -4.89 3.84 20.28
CA ARG A 236 -5.39 4.86 21.22
C ARG A 236 -6.22 5.96 20.55
N LEU A 237 -6.11 6.09 19.23
CA LEU A 237 -6.72 7.15 18.43
C LEU A 237 -7.91 6.62 17.60
N ALA A 238 -8.07 5.30 17.54
CA ALA A 238 -9.11 4.64 16.79
C ALA A 238 -10.48 4.80 17.48
N TYR A 239 -11.49 5.19 16.70
CA TYR A 239 -12.88 5.26 17.17
C TYR A 239 -13.79 4.24 16.47
N LEU A 240 -13.32 3.61 15.39
CA LEU A 240 -13.96 2.49 14.71
C LEU A 240 -12.89 1.47 14.30
N SER A 241 -13.28 0.19 14.25
CA SER A 241 -12.47 -0.88 13.67
C SER A 241 -13.34 -1.94 13.00
N TRP A 242 -12.86 -2.49 11.89
CA TRP A 242 -13.52 -3.57 11.16
C TRP A 242 -12.51 -4.45 10.43
N TRP A 243 -12.95 -5.61 9.97
CA TRP A 243 -12.14 -6.50 9.14
C TRP A 243 -12.41 -6.28 7.66
N TRP A 244 -11.35 -6.30 6.87
CA TRP A 244 -11.38 -6.26 5.42
C TRP A 244 -10.80 -7.56 4.86
N GLU A 245 -11.62 -8.34 4.18
CA GLU A 245 -11.20 -9.49 3.39
C GLU A 245 -10.54 -9.01 2.09
N ILE A 246 -9.29 -8.53 2.20
CA ILE A 246 -8.53 -7.97 1.07
C ILE A 246 -8.30 -9.00 -0.03
N ALA A 247 -8.03 -10.24 0.37
CA ALA A 247 -7.89 -11.38 -0.52
C ALA A 247 -8.61 -12.60 0.10
N PRO A 248 -9.91 -12.78 -0.17
CA PRO A 248 -10.67 -13.89 0.39
C PRO A 248 -10.14 -15.25 -0.11
N PRO A 249 -10.52 -16.37 0.55
CA PRO A 249 -10.14 -17.70 0.10
C PRO A 249 -10.35 -17.92 -1.40
N GLY A 250 -9.28 -18.35 -2.08
CA GLY A 250 -9.26 -18.53 -3.54
C GLY A 250 -8.64 -17.39 -4.33
N GLU A 251 -8.39 -16.22 -3.73
CA GLU A 251 -7.69 -15.12 -4.40
C GLU A 251 -6.16 -15.29 -4.36
N LEU A 252 -5.59 -15.82 -3.27
CA LEU A 252 -4.15 -16.08 -3.17
C LEU A 252 -3.78 -17.50 -3.60
N PRO A 253 -2.50 -17.74 -4.00
CA PRO A 253 -2.01 -19.08 -4.33
C PRO A 253 -2.19 -20.09 -3.18
N HIS A 254 -2.23 -21.38 -3.54
CA HIS A 254 -2.29 -22.49 -2.59
C HIS A 254 -3.48 -22.45 -1.61
N GLY A 255 -4.52 -21.66 -1.92
CA GLY A 255 -5.70 -21.50 -1.06
C GLY A 255 -5.46 -20.63 0.16
N ALA A 256 -4.32 -19.91 0.22
CA ALA A 256 -4.10 -18.87 1.21
C ALA A 256 -5.15 -17.76 1.07
N TYR A 257 -5.31 -16.98 2.13
CA TYR A 257 -6.16 -15.78 2.15
C TYR A 257 -5.55 -14.71 3.04
N ALA A 258 -5.90 -13.45 2.81
CA ALA A 258 -5.44 -12.32 3.61
C ALA A 258 -6.61 -11.46 4.05
N ARG A 259 -6.52 -11.00 5.29
CA ARG A 259 -7.47 -10.09 5.94
C ARG A 259 -6.72 -9.01 6.70
N HIS A 260 -7.23 -7.80 6.62
CA HIS A 260 -6.68 -6.65 7.33
C HIS A 260 -7.66 -6.18 8.40
N ARG A 261 -7.17 -5.91 9.60
CA ARG A 261 -7.94 -5.12 10.57
C ARG A 261 -7.73 -3.66 10.17
N VAL A 262 -8.81 -2.98 9.86
CA VAL A 262 -8.82 -1.57 9.50
C VAL A 262 -9.35 -0.77 10.67
N ILE A 263 -8.81 0.44 10.85
CA ILE A 263 -9.25 1.41 11.86
C ILE A 263 -9.55 2.75 11.21
N ALA A 264 -10.48 3.48 11.82
CA ALA A 264 -10.63 4.91 11.59
C ALA A 264 -10.15 5.67 12.84
N CYS A 265 -9.22 6.61 12.64
CA CYS A 265 -8.62 7.44 13.68
C CYS A 265 -8.90 8.92 13.43
N ARG A 266 -8.81 9.70 14.52
CA ARG A 266 -8.82 11.16 14.47
C ARG A 266 -7.44 11.69 14.87
N LEU A 267 -6.83 12.50 14.01
CA LEU A 267 -5.53 13.14 14.23
C LEU A 267 -5.72 14.64 14.40
N GLN A 268 -5.03 15.23 15.38
CA GLN A 268 -4.97 16.67 15.66
C GLN A 268 -3.62 17.06 16.27
N LYS A 269 -3.14 18.26 15.92
CA LYS A 269 -1.87 18.84 16.35
C LYS A 269 -1.61 18.80 17.87
N ASN A 270 -2.66 18.89 18.70
CA ASN A 270 -2.54 18.95 20.17
C ASN A 270 -2.80 17.61 20.90
N ILE A 271 -3.17 16.54 20.19
CA ILE A 271 -3.35 15.20 20.80
C ILE A 271 -2.12 14.31 20.58
N ALA A 272 -1.24 14.67 19.63
CA ALA A 272 -0.16 13.78 19.18
C ALA A 272 1.22 13.97 19.86
N MET A 273 1.51 15.08 20.56
CA MET A 273 2.93 15.38 20.91
C MET A 273 3.25 15.83 22.35
N SER A 274 2.32 15.81 23.31
CA SER A 274 2.63 16.16 24.72
C SER A 274 3.00 14.97 25.62
N SER A 275 3.15 13.75 25.08
CA SER A 275 3.55 12.57 25.87
C SER A 275 4.52 11.60 25.16
N LEU A 276 5.31 12.09 24.21
CA LEU A 276 6.33 11.28 23.54
C LEU A 276 7.72 11.78 23.94
N PRO A 277 8.56 10.96 24.63
CA PRO A 277 9.99 11.25 24.66
C PRO A 277 10.51 11.15 23.22
N ARG A 278 11.27 12.15 22.78
CA ARG A 278 12.09 12.06 21.57
C ARG A 278 12.97 10.82 21.70
N CYS A 279 13.16 10.07 20.62
CA CYS A 279 14.21 9.05 20.59
C CYS A 279 15.56 9.72 20.91
N SER A 280 15.97 9.65 22.18
CA SER A 280 17.32 9.92 22.62
C SER A 280 18.09 8.61 22.52
N GLU A 281 19.12 8.66 21.69
CA GLU A 281 20.42 7.97 21.75
C GLU A 281 20.55 6.65 22.52
N GLY A 282 21.17 5.69 21.84
CA GLY A 282 21.28 4.29 22.23
C GLY A 282 21.74 4.04 23.67
N THR A 283 21.08 3.06 24.29
CA THR A 283 21.62 2.33 25.43
C THR A 283 21.80 0.87 25.00
N PRO A 284 22.96 0.23 25.23
CA PRO A 284 23.20 -1.13 24.78
C PRO A 284 22.27 -2.11 25.51
N LEU A 285 21.76 -3.12 24.80
CA LEU A 285 21.07 -4.25 25.41
C LEU A 285 22.01 -4.96 26.39
N GLU A 286 21.78 -4.80 27.69
CA GLU A 286 22.31 -5.71 28.70
C GLU A 286 21.72 -7.11 28.48
N ALA A 287 22.62 -8.10 28.43
CA ALA A 287 22.31 -9.50 28.26
C ALA A 287 21.44 -10.01 29.42
N ARG A 288 20.18 -10.34 29.13
CA ARG A 288 19.34 -11.12 30.04
C ARG A 288 19.68 -12.61 29.92
N GLN A 289 19.93 -13.25 31.06
CA GLN A 289 20.14 -14.69 31.21
C GLN A 289 18.99 -15.51 30.59
N PRO A 290 19.27 -16.71 30.05
CA PRO A 290 18.25 -17.55 29.44
C PRO A 290 17.31 -18.19 30.48
N PRO A 291 16.00 -18.30 30.22
CA PRO A 291 15.09 -19.07 31.06
C PRO A 291 15.13 -20.57 30.75
N ASN A 292 14.76 -21.35 31.77
CA ASN A 292 14.67 -22.80 31.87
C ASN A 292 14.05 -23.54 30.65
N PRO A 293 14.59 -24.69 30.21
CA PRO A 293 14.03 -25.47 29.11
C PRO A 293 12.87 -26.34 29.61
N GLY A 294 11.62 -25.90 29.40
CA GLY A 294 10.46 -26.67 29.86
C GLY A 294 9.09 -26.25 29.35
N SER A 295 8.99 -25.44 28.29
CA SER A 295 7.70 -25.19 27.64
C SER A 295 7.90 -25.01 26.13
N GLN A 296 7.37 -25.94 25.34
CA GLN A 296 7.22 -25.77 23.90
C GLN A 296 6.17 -24.68 23.66
N ARG A 297 6.63 -23.42 23.61
CA ARG A 297 5.90 -22.35 22.92
C ARG A 297 6.29 -22.43 21.46
N LEU A 298 5.30 -22.63 20.59
CA LEU A 298 5.41 -22.30 19.18
C LEU A 298 6.01 -20.90 19.08
N ALA A 299 7.15 -20.78 18.42
CA ALA A 299 7.81 -19.50 18.23
C ALA A 299 6.85 -18.57 17.47
N GLU A 300 6.37 -17.53 18.15
CA GLU A 300 5.77 -16.40 17.46
C GLU A 300 6.87 -15.76 16.59
N PRO A 301 6.63 -15.48 15.30
CA PRO A 301 7.58 -14.70 14.51
C PRO A 301 7.60 -13.27 15.03
N SER A 302 8.45 -13.03 16.03
CA SER A 302 8.72 -11.72 16.62
C SER A 302 9.66 -10.94 15.70
N GLY A 303 9.09 -10.36 14.66
CA GLY A 303 9.75 -9.42 13.78
C GLY A 303 8.69 -8.67 13.01
N TYR A 304 8.61 -7.35 13.19
CA TYR A 304 7.77 -6.52 12.34
C TYR A 304 8.19 -6.71 10.88
N ILE A 305 7.32 -7.28 10.06
CA ILE A 305 7.52 -7.39 8.60
C ILE A 305 6.92 -6.13 7.98
N SER A 306 7.72 -5.35 7.27
CA SER A 306 7.19 -4.14 6.63
C SER A 306 6.19 -4.52 5.52
N PRO A 307 5.20 -3.66 5.19
CA PRO A 307 4.30 -3.91 4.06
C PRO A 307 5.05 -4.13 2.74
N ALA A 308 6.21 -3.50 2.56
CA ALA A 308 7.07 -3.71 1.39
C ALA A 308 7.68 -5.12 1.36
N GLN A 309 8.11 -5.65 2.51
CA GLN A 309 8.59 -7.03 2.63
C GLN A 309 7.49 -8.06 2.49
N ALA A 310 6.34 -7.87 3.17
CA ALA A 310 5.18 -8.74 3.03
C ALA A 310 4.74 -8.82 1.55
N LYS A 311 4.80 -7.68 0.84
CA LYS A 311 4.53 -7.65 -0.59
C LYS A 311 5.62 -8.29 -1.45
N ALA A 312 6.90 -8.15 -1.10
CA ALA A 312 7.98 -8.83 -1.80
C ALA A 312 7.84 -10.35 -1.67
N ASN A 313 7.53 -10.85 -0.46
CA ASN A 313 7.22 -12.24 -0.19
C ASN A 313 6.00 -12.71 -1.01
N TYR A 314 4.95 -11.87 -1.06
CA TYR A 314 3.77 -12.11 -1.88
C TYR A 314 4.10 -12.19 -3.39
N GLN A 315 4.88 -11.27 -3.93
CA GLN A 315 5.21 -11.25 -5.36
C GLN A 315 6.11 -12.42 -5.76
N GLN A 316 7.10 -12.79 -4.92
CA GLN A 316 7.92 -13.99 -5.13
C GLN A 316 7.06 -15.26 -5.13
N ALA A 317 6.04 -15.34 -4.27
CA ALA A 317 5.10 -16.46 -4.26
C ALA A 317 4.19 -16.48 -5.51
N THR A 318 3.89 -15.34 -6.14
CA THR A 318 3.05 -15.28 -7.35
C THR A 318 3.83 -15.40 -8.67
N ASP A 319 5.06 -14.89 -8.76
CA ASP A 319 5.88 -14.91 -10.00
C ASP A 319 6.36 -16.32 -10.37
N SER A 320 6.32 -17.26 -9.42
CA SER A 320 6.50 -18.70 -9.68
C SER A 320 5.44 -19.31 -10.62
N ARG A 321 4.36 -18.57 -10.95
CA ARG A 321 3.38 -18.93 -11.99
C ARG A 321 3.71 -18.41 -13.40
N ASP A 322 4.58 -17.42 -13.54
CA ASP A 322 4.85 -16.75 -14.83
C ASP A 322 6.22 -17.12 -15.43
N THR A 323 6.91 -18.11 -14.86
CA THR A 323 8.09 -18.71 -15.52
C THR A 323 7.59 -19.71 -16.57
N PRO A 324 7.81 -19.50 -17.89
CA PRO A 324 7.57 -20.56 -18.85
C PRO A 324 8.49 -21.72 -18.46
N ALA A 325 7.90 -22.90 -18.25
CA ALA A 325 8.63 -24.13 -17.97
C ALA A 325 9.87 -24.19 -18.86
N THR A 326 11.04 -24.06 -18.24
CA THR A 326 12.31 -24.23 -18.93
C THR A 326 12.28 -25.62 -19.52
N ARG A 327 12.28 -25.65 -20.85
CA ARG A 327 12.22 -26.82 -21.71
C ARG A 327 13.20 -27.86 -21.15
N LEU A 328 12.66 -28.92 -20.54
CA LEU A 328 13.39 -30.14 -20.24
C LEU A 328 13.94 -30.64 -21.58
N GLU A 329 15.25 -30.56 -21.76
CA GLU A 329 15.90 -31.23 -22.88
C GLU A 329 15.63 -32.74 -22.76
N PRO A 330 15.23 -33.41 -23.86
CA PRO A 330 15.00 -34.84 -23.80
C PRO A 330 16.35 -35.56 -23.63
N PRO A 331 16.41 -36.66 -22.87
CA PRO A 331 17.63 -37.43 -22.70
C PRO A 331 18.05 -38.03 -24.05
N VAL A 332 19.31 -37.81 -24.41
CA VAL A 332 19.97 -38.47 -25.54
C VAL A 332 20.15 -39.95 -25.19
N GLY A 333 19.44 -40.81 -25.91
CA GLY A 333 19.57 -42.27 -25.88
C GLY A 333 19.46 -42.84 -27.29
N PRO A 334 20.08 -44.01 -27.57
CA PRO A 334 20.84 -44.22 -28.80
C PRO A 334 20.00 -44.63 -30.03
N SER A 335 20.58 -44.26 -31.17
CA SER A 335 20.29 -44.68 -32.55
C SER A 335 19.78 -46.13 -32.69
N ALA A 336 18.65 -46.29 -33.37
CA ALA A 336 18.30 -47.50 -34.09
C ALA A 336 17.49 -47.14 -35.35
N ALA A 337 18.01 -47.58 -36.49
CA ALA A 337 17.49 -47.41 -37.83
C ALA A 337 16.08 -47.99 -38.00
N TYR A 338 15.26 -47.41 -38.89
CA TYR A 338 14.42 -48.15 -39.85
C TYR A 338 13.97 -47.20 -40.96
N GLY A 339 14.44 -47.46 -42.18
CA GLY A 339 14.03 -46.78 -43.41
C GLY A 339 12.68 -47.27 -43.90
N ALA A 340 11.87 -46.33 -44.39
CA ALA A 340 10.58 -46.57 -45.03
C ALA A 340 10.73 -47.14 -46.45
N PRO A 341 9.74 -47.88 -46.98
CA PRO A 341 9.72 -48.31 -48.38
C PRO A 341 9.26 -47.17 -49.30
N LYS A 342 9.95 -46.99 -50.43
CA LYS A 342 9.55 -46.10 -51.53
C LYS A 342 8.43 -46.77 -52.35
N LYS A 343 7.36 -46.02 -52.60
CA LYS A 343 6.37 -46.32 -53.64
C LYS A 343 6.97 -46.03 -55.02
N GLU A 344 6.83 -46.99 -55.91
CA GLU A 344 7.09 -46.91 -57.35
C GLU A 344 5.92 -46.21 -58.08
N MET A 345 6.26 -45.41 -59.09
CA MET A 345 5.43 -45.17 -60.27
C MET A 345 6.37 -45.23 -61.49
N ASN A 346 6.12 -46.19 -62.38
CA ASN A 346 6.11 -46.01 -63.84
C ASN A 346 5.80 -47.36 -64.52
N GLY A 347 4.79 -47.36 -65.41
CA GLY A 347 4.39 -48.48 -66.24
C GLY A 347 2.89 -48.58 -66.39
#